data_AF-A0AB37UEA7-F1
#
_entry.id   AF-A0AB37UEA7-F1
#
_cell.length_a   1.000
_cell.length_b   1.000
_cell.length_c   1.000
_cell.angle_alpha   90.00
_cell.angle_beta   90.00
_cell.angle_gamma   90.00
#
_symmetry.space_group_name_H-M   'P 1'
#
loop_
_entity.id
_entity.type
_entity.pdbx_description
1 polymer ?
#
loop_
_entity_poly.entity_id
_entity_poly.type
_entity_poly.pdbx_seq_one_letter_code
_entity_poly.pdbx_strand_id
1 'polypeptide(L)'
;MANIINQSPNPLIICSECGQDGGWGNVLSISYLLEPQTKFQLFPGADIQQISDTFSDVFFLNASEKLQDTLKKAHNGDIAPVFKHDQSLWKLKK
;
A
#
# COMPACT_ATOMS: atom_id res chain seq x y z
N MET A 1 6.46 9.53 -5.10
CA MET A 1 5.61 8.35 -4.84
C MET A 1 5.08 7.73 -6.12
N ALA A 2 4.29 8.44 -6.94
CA ALA A 2 3.72 7.92 -8.19
C ALA A 2 4.74 7.23 -9.12
N ASN A 3 5.90 7.85 -9.36
CA ASN A 3 6.96 7.25 -10.18
C ASN A 3 7.44 5.86 -9.69
N ILE A 4 7.41 5.60 -8.37
CA ILE A 4 7.80 4.30 -7.81
C ILE A 4 6.72 3.27 -8.09
N ILE A 5 5.46 3.66 -7.93
CA ILE A 5 4.29 2.80 -8.14
C ILE A 5 4.16 2.44 -9.63
N ASN A 6 4.32 3.43 -10.52
CA ASN A 6 4.16 3.27 -11.97
C ASN A 6 5.24 2.41 -12.63
N GLN A 7 6.35 2.12 -11.93
CA GLN A 7 7.33 1.13 -12.38
C GLN A 7 6.82 -0.31 -12.24
N SER A 8 5.76 -0.53 -11.47
CA SER A 8 5.17 -1.84 -11.29
C SER A 8 4.18 -2.17 -12.42
N PRO A 9 4.28 -3.35 -13.07
CA PRO A 9 3.37 -3.72 -14.16
C PRO A 9 1.91 -3.93 -13.77
N ASN A 10 1.62 -4.33 -12.53
CA ASN A 10 0.27 -4.56 -12.00
C ASN A 10 0.25 -4.29 -10.47
N PRO A 11 0.36 -3.02 -10.04
CA PRO A 11 0.47 -2.68 -8.64
C PRO A 11 -0.87 -2.74 -7.92
N LEU A 12 -0.84 -3.20 -6.67
CA LEU A 12 -1.91 -3.01 -5.71
C LEU A 12 -1.49 -1.98 -4.66
N ILE A 13 -2.33 -0.98 -4.44
CA ILE A 13 -2.20 -0.04 -3.33
C ILE A 13 -3.26 -0.36 -2.30
N ILE A 14 -2.81 -0.66 -1.09
CA ILE A 14 -3.65 -0.95 0.04
C ILE A 14 -3.64 0.26 0.97
N CYS A 15 -4.83 0.74 1.30
CA CYS A 15 -5.03 1.80 2.29
C CYS A 15 -5.82 1.23 3.47
N SER A 16 -5.10 0.58 4.38
CA SER A 16 -5.68 -0.11 5.54
C SER A 16 -6.27 0.85 6.58
N GLU A 17 -5.74 2.06 6.66
CA GLU A 17 -6.15 3.07 7.63
C GLU A 17 -6.96 4.21 6.98
N CYS A 18 -7.49 3.98 5.77
CA CYS A 18 -8.26 4.97 5.01
C CYS A 18 -9.49 5.54 5.74
N GLY A 19 -10.03 4.81 6.72
CA GLY A 19 -11.18 5.23 7.53
C GLY A 19 -10.84 6.09 8.74
N GLN A 20 -9.56 6.18 9.11
CA GLN A 20 -9.09 7.08 10.16
C GLN A 20 -8.49 8.33 9.49
N ASP A 21 -8.90 9.51 9.95
CA ASP A 21 -8.32 10.82 9.59
C ASP A 21 -8.31 11.21 8.09
N GLY A 22 -9.29 10.76 7.30
CA GLY A 22 -9.40 11.19 5.90
C GLY A 22 -8.34 10.57 4.98
N GLY A 23 -7.77 9.42 5.36
CA GLY A 23 -6.74 8.71 4.58
C GLY A 23 -7.13 8.38 3.14
N TRP A 24 -8.42 8.31 2.82
CA TRP A 24 -8.92 8.19 1.44
C TRP A 24 -8.59 9.42 0.57
N GLY A 25 -8.46 10.61 1.17
CA GLY A 25 -7.99 11.81 0.49
C GLY A 25 -6.55 11.69 -0.03
N ASN A 26 -5.69 10.93 0.67
CA ASN A 26 -4.33 10.64 0.20
C ASN A 26 -4.33 9.72 -1.03
N VAL A 27 -5.28 8.78 -1.09
CA VAL A 27 -5.44 7.93 -2.29
C VAL A 27 -5.92 8.76 -3.47
N LEU A 28 -6.93 9.61 -3.26
CA LEU A 28 -7.44 10.49 -4.30
C LEU A 28 -6.38 11.50 -4.79
N SER A 29 -5.54 12.02 -3.88
CA SER A 29 -4.52 13.00 -4.24
C SER A 29 -3.38 12.42 -5.06
N ILE A 30 -3.18 11.09 -5.07
CA ILE A 30 -2.19 10.45 -5.93
C ILE A 30 -2.79 9.76 -7.16
N SER A 31 -4.09 9.42 -7.15
CA SER A 31 -4.69 8.55 -8.17
C SER A 31 -4.58 9.10 -9.59
N TYR A 32 -4.66 10.43 -9.77
CA TYR A 32 -4.54 11.06 -11.08
C TYR A 32 -3.14 10.98 -11.69
N LEU A 33 -2.13 10.61 -10.90
CA LEU A 33 -0.74 10.44 -11.32
C LEU A 33 -0.38 8.98 -11.61
N LEU A 34 -1.29 8.04 -11.33
CA LEU A 34 -1.00 6.61 -11.44
C LEU A 34 -1.42 6.05 -12.79
N GLU A 35 -0.68 5.03 -13.24
CA GLU A 35 -1.02 4.33 -14.47
C GLU A 35 -2.35 3.56 -14.33
N PRO A 36 -3.17 3.44 -15.40
CA PRO A 36 -4.52 2.88 -15.34
C PRO A 36 -4.63 1.44 -14.82
N GLN A 37 -3.55 0.66 -14.92
CA GLN A 37 -3.50 -0.71 -14.39
C GLN A 37 -3.52 -0.78 -12.86
N THR A 38 -3.17 0.32 -12.18
CA THR A 38 -3.04 0.35 -10.72
C THR A 38 -4.38 0.04 -10.05
N LYS A 39 -4.38 -0.93 -9.13
CA LYS A 39 -5.56 -1.28 -8.34
C LYS A 39 -5.46 -0.70 -6.94
N PHE A 40 -6.61 -0.37 -6.38
CA PHE A 40 -6.73 0.13 -5.02
C PHE A 40 -7.60 -0.82 -4.20
N GLN A 41 -7.15 -1.13 -2.99
CA GLN A 41 -7.94 -1.79 -1.98
C GLN A 41 -8.07 -0.84 -0.80
N LEU A 42 -9.27 -0.27 -0.65
CA LEU A 42 -9.63 0.65 0.42
C LEU A 42 -10.40 -0.12 1.48
N PHE A 43 -10.16 0.21 2.76
CA PHE A 43 -10.81 -0.45 3.89
C PHE A 43 -10.69 -1.98 3.87
N PRO A 44 -9.49 -2.55 3.60
CA PRO A 44 -9.29 -3.96 3.85
C PRO A 44 -9.55 -4.18 5.34
N GLY A 45 -10.51 -5.04 5.68
CA GLY A 45 -10.75 -5.42 7.07
C GLY A 45 -9.57 -6.22 7.64
N ALA A 46 -9.86 -7.30 8.36
CA ALA A 46 -8.82 -8.22 8.82
C ALA A 46 -8.07 -8.97 7.67
N ASP A 47 -8.57 -8.87 6.43
CA ASP A 47 -8.14 -9.65 5.25
C ASP A 47 -6.82 -9.22 4.61
N ILE A 48 -6.06 -8.31 5.24
CA ILE A 48 -4.73 -7.92 4.74
C ILE A 48 -3.75 -9.12 4.72
N GLN A 49 -4.10 -10.22 5.38
CA GLN A 49 -3.31 -11.46 5.42
C GLN A 49 -3.35 -12.26 4.11
N GLN A 50 -4.36 -12.07 3.26
CA GLN A 50 -4.52 -12.81 2.00
C GLN A 50 -4.49 -11.86 0.82
N ILE A 51 -3.27 -11.54 0.38
CA ILE A 51 -3.06 -10.72 -0.81
C ILE A 51 -2.79 -11.64 -2.00
N SER A 52 -3.55 -11.46 -3.08
CA SER A 52 -3.40 -12.27 -4.29
C SER A 52 -2.01 -12.12 -4.91
N ASP A 53 -1.40 -13.23 -5.30
CA ASP A 53 -0.10 -13.25 -5.98
C ASP A 53 -0.13 -12.65 -7.39
N THR A 54 -1.32 -12.38 -7.94
CA THR A 54 -1.53 -11.75 -9.26
C THR A 54 -0.95 -10.34 -9.36
N PHE A 55 -0.74 -9.66 -8.23
CA PHE A 55 -0.15 -8.33 -8.20
C PHE A 55 1.37 -8.43 -8.25
N SER A 56 1.99 -7.65 -9.12
CA SER A 56 3.46 -7.62 -9.25
C SER A 56 4.10 -7.06 -7.99
N ASP A 57 3.57 -5.95 -7.49
CA ASP A 57 3.99 -5.32 -6.26
C ASP A 57 2.77 -4.88 -5.44
N VAL A 58 2.91 -4.96 -4.13
CA VAL A 58 1.90 -4.52 -3.18
C VAL A 58 2.47 -3.39 -2.33
N PHE A 59 1.75 -2.28 -2.31
CA PHE A 59 2.13 -1.09 -1.58
C PHE A 59 1.12 -0.78 -0.49
N PHE A 60 1.60 -0.27 0.65
CA PHE A 60 0.79 0.22 1.74
C PHE A 60 1.03 1.72 1.93
N LEU A 61 -0.04 2.49 1.87
CA LEU A 61 0.00 3.92 2.14
C LEU A 61 -0.08 4.18 3.64
N ASN A 62 0.83 5.01 4.14
CA ASN A 62 0.86 5.51 5.51
C ASN A 62 0.73 4.42 6.58
N ALA A 63 1.37 3.27 6.37
CA ALA A 63 1.28 2.16 7.32
C ALA A 63 1.74 2.58 8.72
N SER A 64 0.83 2.61 9.69
CA SER A 64 1.17 2.83 11.11
C SER A 64 2.14 1.77 11.62
N GLU A 65 2.81 2.04 12.76
CA GLU A 65 3.70 1.06 13.39
C GLU A 65 2.97 -0.26 13.70
N LYS A 66 1.73 -0.16 14.18
CA LYS A 66 0.87 -1.33 14.44
C LYS A 66 0.63 -2.13 13.15
N LEU A 67 0.29 -1.45 12.05
CA LEU A 67 0.08 -2.12 10.77
C LEU A 67 1.37 -2.74 10.25
N GLN A 68 2.49 -2.03 10.35
CA GLN A 68 3.80 -2.56 9.96
C GLN A 68 4.14 -3.84 10.73
N ASP A 69 3.90 -3.87 12.04
CA ASP A 69 4.16 -5.06 12.86
C ASP A 69 3.23 -6.23 12.51
N THR A 70 1.96 -5.96 12.23
CA THR A 70 1.03 -6.97 11.73
C THR A 70 1.48 -7.53 10.38
N LEU A 71 1.89 -6.67 9.46
CA LEU A 71 2.38 -7.07 8.13
C LEU A 71 3.67 -7.86 8.21
N LYS A 72 4.62 -7.45 9.05
CA LYS A 72 5.85 -8.20 9.31
C LYS A 72 5.56 -9.59 9.86
N LYS A 73 4.57 -9.74 10.76
CA LYS A 73 4.19 -11.05 11.29
C LYS A 73 3.48 -11.91 10.25
N ALA A 74 2.58 -11.34 9.46
CA ALA A 74 1.83 -12.06 8.44
C ALA A 74 2.69 -12.49 7.24
N HIS A 75 3.71 -11.70 6.91
CA HIS A 75 4.58 -11.91 5.75
C HIS A 75 6.05 -12.02 6.16
N ASN A 76 6.35 -12.65 7.29
CA ASN A 76 7.72 -13.00 7.74
C ASN A 76 8.80 -11.90 7.65
N GLY A 77 8.44 -10.64 7.86
CA GLY A 77 9.37 -9.51 7.89
C GLY A 77 9.56 -8.82 6.53
N ASP A 78 8.82 -9.22 5.51
CA ASP A 78 9.04 -8.81 4.12
C ASP A 78 8.47 -7.43 3.78
N ILE A 79 8.33 -6.49 4.72
CA ILE A 79 7.86 -5.14 4.41
C ILE A 79 8.93 -4.09 4.65
N ALA A 80 9.11 -3.19 3.69
CA ALA A 80 10.10 -2.12 3.77
C ALA A 80 9.57 -0.77 3.25
N PRO A 81 10.05 0.35 3.79
CA PRO A 81 9.69 1.66 3.27
C PRO A 81 10.39 1.90 1.94
N VAL A 82 9.66 2.40 0.94
CA VAL A 82 10.18 2.80 -0.37
C VAL A 82 10.06 4.30 -0.62
N PHE A 83 9.27 5.00 0.20
CA PHE A 83 9.15 6.45 0.21
C PHE A 83 8.75 6.93 1.60
N LYS A 84 9.37 8.01 2.10
CA LYS A 84 9.02 8.66 3.38
C LYS A 84 9.19 10.17 3.28
N HIS A 85 8.10 10.91 3.48
CA HIS A 85 8.07 12.35 3.75
C HIS A 85 6.84 12.61 4.64
N ASP A 86 5.91 13.49 4.22
CA ASP A 86 4.64 13.74 4.93
C ASP A 86 3.67 12.57 4.78
N GLN A 87 3.85 11.80 3.70
CA GLN A 87 3.24 10.50 3.49
C GLN A 87 4.34 9.44 3.35
N SER A 88 4.03 8.21 3.74
CA SER A 88 4.92 7.07 3.57
C SER A 88 4.32 6.03 2.62
N LEU A 89 5.18 5.44 1.81
CA LEU A 89 4.86 4.29 0.98
C LEU A 89 5.73 3.12 1.43
N TRP A 90 5.08 2.02 1.76
CA TRP A 90 5.72 0.78 2.14
C TRP A 90 5.46 -0.26 1.07
N LYS A 91 6.43 -1.12 0.80
CA LYS A 91 6.34 -2.17 -0.20
C LYS A 91 6.47 -3.52 0.49
N LEU A 92 5.57 -4.44 0.13
CA LEU A 92 5.72 -5.85 0.40
C LEU A 92 6.79 -6.42 -0.55
N LYS A 93 7.85 -6.95 0.02
CA LYS A 93 8.86 -7.78 -0.63
C LYS A 93 8.27 -9.19 -0.78
N LYS A 94 8.62 -9.84 -1.87
CA LYS A 94 8.35 -11.24 -2.13
C LYS A 94 9.67 -12.00 -2.06
#